data_AF-X8CM39-F1
#
_entry.id   AF-X8CM39-F1
#
_cell.length_a   1.000
_cell.length_b   1.000
_cell.length_c   1.000
_cell.angle_alpha   90.00
_cell.angle_beta   90.00
_cell.angle_gamma   90.00
#
_symmetry.space_group_name_H-M   'P 1'
#
loop_
_entity.id
_entity.type
_entity.pdbx_description
1 polymer ?
#
loop_
_entity_poly.entity_id
_entity_poly.type
_entity_poly.pdbx_seq_one_letter_code
_entity_poly.pdbx_strand_id
1 'polypeptide(L)'
;MAAVDPIRALNAQRLSQARKRYGYSLRELAIEVENVRKLRGDADLPTQESLRQKIAQIERTGMLGPVWREDLAAVFGVEPDEMFSVPIATELPHPLLLQLPVDRDVLAVIAAQQHAHIQAEHTFGPQHAAPWWNPIWSPSNP
;
A
#
# COMPACT_ATOMS: atom_id res chain seq x y z
N MET A 1 -17.12 12.46 16.02
CA MET A 1 -16.60 11.07 16.05
C MET A 1 -15.83 10.86 14.78
N ALA A 2 -14.52 10.59 14.84
CA ALA A 2 -13.76 10.24 13.64
C ALA A 2 -14.40 8.99 13.02
N ALA A 3 -14.72 9.04 11.73
CA ALA A 3 -15.24 7.87 11.03
C ALA A 3 -14.20 6.74 11.18
N VAL A 4 -14.63 5.59 11.70
CA VAL A 4 -13.77 4.41 11.74
C VAL A 4 -13.35 4.12 10.31
N ASP A 5 -12.05 4.15 10.05
CA ASP A 5 -11.47 3.86 8.75
C ASP A 5 -12.02 2.50 8.25
N PRO A 6 -12.77 2.49 7.13
CA PRO A 6 -13.44 1.29 6.64
C PRO A 6 -12.45 0.17 6.31
N ILE A 7 -11.19 0.50 6.00
CA ILE A 7 -10.14 -0.48 5.74
C ILE A 7 -9.75 -1.21 7.04
N ARG A 8 -9.74 -0.50 8.18
CA ARG A 8 -9.46 -1.13 9.48
C ARG A 8 -10.55 -2.11 9.87
N ALA A 9 -11.81 -1.72 9.70
CA ALA A 9 -12.93 -2.62 9.96
C ALA A 9 -12.87 -3.88 9.07
N LEU A 10 -12.54 -3.71 7.79
CA LEU A 10 -12.36 -4.82 6.85
C LEU A 10 -11.20 -5.75 7.28
N ASN A 11 -10.05 -5.21 7.64
CA ASN A 11 -8.89 -6.01 8.08
C ASN A 11 -9.19 -6.82 9.36
N ALA A 12 -9.87 -6.19 10.33
CA ALA A 12 -10.33 -6.87 11.54
C ALA A 12 -11.29 -8.03 11.22
N GLN A 13 -12.24 -7.79 10.31
CA GLN A 13 -13.17 -8.82 9.85
C GLN A 13 -12.45 -9.98 9.15
N ARG A 14 -11.51 -9.69 8.24
CA ARG A 14 -10.73 -10.71 7.52
C ARG A 14 -9.91 -11.57 8.46
N LEU A 15 -9.23 -10.96 9.44
CA LEU A 15 -8.49 -11.70 10.47
C LEU A 15 -9.42 -12.63 11.26
N SER A 16 -10.56 -12.11 11.72
CA SER A 16 -11.54 -12.91 12.48
C SER A 16 -12.11 -14.07 11.66
N GLN A 17 -12.41 -13.84 10.38
CA GLN A 17 -12.89 -14.88 9.47
C GLN A 17 -11.83 -15.93 9.18
N ALA A 18 -10.59 -15.52 8.89
CA ALA A 18 -9.48 -16.44 8.67
C ALA A 18 -9.26 -17.33 9.91
N ARG A 19 -9.20 -16.72 11.09
CA ARG A 19 -9.06 -17.44 12.35
C ARG A 19 -10.15 -18.50 12.55
N LYS A 20 -11.42 -18.14 12.31
CA LYS A 20 -12.55 -19.09 12.40
C LYS A 20 -12.47 -20.20 11.34
N ARG A 21 -12.08 -19.86 10.11
CA ARG A 21 -11.95 -20.81 9.00
C ARG A 21 -10.89 -21.89 9.27
N TYR A 22 -9.76 -21.48 9.84
CA TYR A 22 -8.66 -22.39 10.20
C TYR A 22 -8.79 -22.99 11.60
N GLY A 23 -9.86 -22.67 12.34
CA GLY A 23 -10.14 -23.26 13.66
C GLY A 23 -9.26 -22.75 14.80
N TYR A 24 -8.52 -21.66 14.61
CA TYR A 24 -7.60 -21.15 15.61
C TYR A 24 -8.33 -20.42 16.76
N SER A 25 -7.99 -20.77 18.00
CA SER A 25 -8.18 -19.90 19.15
C SER A 25 -7.18 -18.74 19.12
N LEU A 26 -7.43 -17.68 19.90
CA LEU A 26 -6.46 -16.59 20.05
C LEU A 26 -5.12 -17.07 20.63
N ARG A 27 -5.15 -18.12 21.46
CA ARG A 27 -3.94 -18.70 22.03
C ARG A 27 -3.13 -19.44 20.97
N GLU A 28 -3.78 -20.30 20.18
CA GLU A 28 -3.11 -21.02 19.09
C GLU A 28 -2.54 -20.06 18.05
N LEU A 29 -3.29 -19.01 17.69
CA LEU A 29 -2.79 -18.00 16.78
C LEU A 29 -1.56 -17.26 17.35
N ALA A 30 -1.50 -17.04 18.67
CA ALA A 30 -0.32 -16.48 19.31
C ALA A 30 0.90 -17.42 19.27
N ILE A 31 0.68 -18.73 19.43
CA ILE A 31 1.74 -19.75 19.28
C ILE A 31 2.27 -19.74 17.85
N GLU A 32 1.39 -19.72 16.84
CA GLU A 32 1.84 -19.73 15.44
C GLU A 32 2.57 -18.45 15.04
N VAL A 33 2.13 -17.28 15.52
CA VAL A 33 2.89 -16.03 15.32
C VAL A 33 4.28 -16.11 15.96
N GLU A 34 4.37 -16.67 17.17
CA GLU A 34 5.66 -16.90 17.82
C GLU A 34 6.55 -17.85 16.99
N ASN A 35 5.98 -18.93 16.44
CA ASN A 35 6.69 -19.88 15.57
C ASN A 35 7.21 -19.20 14.30
N VAL A 36 6.39 -18.38 13.63
CA VAL A 36 6.79 -17.61 12.45
C VAL A 36 7.99 -16.72 12.76
N ARG A 37 7.97 -16.00 13.89
CA ARG A 37 9.07 -15.12 14.30
C ARG A 37 10.33 -15.90 14.69
N LYS A 38 10.19 -17.07 15.33
CA LYS A 38 11.31 -17.99 15.59
C LYS A 38 11.95 -18.48 14.29
N LEU A 39 11.15 -18.89 13.32
CA LEU A 39 11.63 -19.36 12.02
C LEU A 39 12.34 -18.24 11.25
N ARG A 40 11.88 -17.00 11.39
CA ARG A 40 12.52 -15.80 10.83
C ARG A 40 13.86 -15.46 11.50
N GLY A 41 14.05 -15.89 12.76
CA GLY A 41 15.26 -15.63 13.54
C GLY A 41 15.21 -14.32 14.35
N ASP A 42 14.02 -13.87 14.74
CA ASP A 42 13.86 -12.65 15.54
C ASP A 42 14.51 -12.81 16.93
N ALA A 43 15.37 -11.85 17.30
CA ALA A 43 16.17 -11.92 18.53
C ALA A 43 15.37 -11.63 19.82
N ASP A 44 14.30 -10.84 19.73
CA ASP A 44 13.44 -10.47 20.86
C ASP A 44 12.00 -10.89 20.61
N LEU A 45 11.60 -12.00 21.24
CA LEU A 45 10.28 -12.57 21.09
C LEU A 45 9.39 -12.16 22.27
N PRO A 46 8.25 -11.47 22.01
CA PRO A 46 7.30 -11.15 23.06
C PRO A 46 6.75 -12.43 23.69
N THR A 47 6.30 -12.33 24.94
CA THR A 47 5.58 -13.43 25.59
C THR A 47 4.30 -13.78 24.84
N GLN A 48 3.90 -15.04 24.83
CA GLN A 48 2.65 -15.50 24.21
C GLN A 48 1.42 -14.71 24.69
N GLU A 49 1.37 -14.35 25.96
CA GLU A 49 0.27 -13.58 26.52
C GLU A 49 0.21 -12.17 25.92
N SER A 50 1.37 -11.53 25.70
CA SER A 50 1.46 -10.24 25.01
C SER A 50 1.02 -10.36 23.55
N LEU A 51 1.45 -11.41 22.83
CA LEU A 51 1.02 -11.68 21.46
C LEU A 51 -0.50 -11.87 21.38
N ARG A 52 -1.06 -12.68 22.27
CA ARG A 52 -2.51 -12.93 22.37
C ARG A 52 -3.30 -11.64 22.61
N GLN A 53 -2.86 -10.82 23.56
CA GLN A 53 -3.48 -9.52 23.84
C GLN A 53 -3.41 -8.58 22.64
N LYS A 54 -2.28 -8.59 21.92
CA LYS A 54 -2.10 -7.77 20.73
C LYS A 54 -2.99 -8.21 19.57
N ILE A 55 -3.10 -9.51 19.32
CA ILE A 55 -4.02 -10.07 18.33
C ILE A 55 -5.47 -9.69 18.67
N ALA A 56 -5.88 -9.82 19.94
CA ALA A 56 -7.21 -9.41 20.38
C ALA A 56 -7.46 -7.89 20.22
N GLN A 57 -6.42 -7.07 20.39
CA GLN A 57 -6.49 -5.64 20.10
C GLN A 57 -6.69 -5.39 18.60
N ILE A 58 -5.95 -6.08 17.74
CA ILE A 58 -6.04 -5.97 16.27
C ILE A 58 -7.43 -6.40 15.80
N GLU A 59 -7.99 -7.50 16.30
CA GLU A 59 -9.36 -7.93 15.96
C GLU A 59 -10.43 -6.89 16.37
N ARG A 60 -10.15 -6.05 17.37
CA ARG A 60 -11.08 -5.02 17.84
C ARG A 60 -10.93 -3.69 17.10
N THR A 61 -9.70 -3.28 16.81
CA THR A 61 -9.40 -1.93 16.29
C THR A 61 -9.08 -1.92 14.79
N GLY A 62 -8.72 -3.07 14.22
CA GLY A 62 -8.22 -3.17 12.85
C GLY A 62 -6.88 -2.47 12.62
N MET A 63 -6.22 -1.98 13.67
CA MET A 63 -4.91 -1.34 13.57
C MET A 63 -3.84 -2.41 13.41
N LEU A 64 -3.45 -2.62 12.16
CA LEU A 64 -2.44 -3.59 11.76
C LEU A 64 -1.18 -2.86 11.29
N GLY A 65 -0.09 -3.01 12.05
CA GLY A 65 1.22 -2.52 11.62
C GLY A 65 1.85 -3.43 10.55
N PRO A 66 2.86 -2.94 9.80
CA PRO A 66 3.48 -3.70 8.70
C PRO A 66 4.04 -5.05 9.15
N VAL A 67 4.75 -5.10 10.28
CA VAL A 67 5.30 -6.34 10.85
C VAL A 67 4.20 -7.35 11.19
N TRP A 68 3.13 -6.89 11.86
CA TRP A 68 2.01 -7.76 12.23
C TRP A 68 1.23 -8.27 11.03
N ARG A 69 1.17 -7.48 9.96
CA ARG A 69 0.57 -7.89 8.69
C ARG A 69 1.34 -9.06 8.08
N GLU A 70 2.67 -8.97 8.06
CA GLU A 70 3.53 -10.06 7.58
C GLU A 70 3.45 -11.30 8.46
N ASP A 71 3.53 -11.15 9.78
CA ASP A 71 3.44 -12.26 10.72
C ASP A 71 2.14 -13.05 10.54
N LEU A 72 1.00 -12.35 10.52
CA LEU A 72 -0.30 -12.99 10.42
C LEU A 72 -0.51 -13.61 9.04
N ALA A 73 -0.09 -12.95 7.96
CA ALA A 73 -0.19 -13.51 6.62
C ALA A 73 0.67 -14.79 6.48
N ALA A 74 1.88 -14.79 7.04
CA ALA A 74 2.75 -15.95 7.08
C ALA A 74 2.15 -17.14 7.84
N VAL A 75 1.45 -16.90 8.97
CA VAL A 75 0.72 -17.97 9.70
C VAL A 75 -0.32 -18.66 8.81
N PHE A 76 -0.97 -17.91 7.93
CA PHE A 76 -1.97 -18.45 7.01
C PHE A 76 -1.39 -18.90 5.66
N GLY A 77 -0.08 -18.75 5.44
CA GLY A 77 0.60 -19.15 4.21
C GLY A 77 0.17 -18.35 2.98
N VAL A 78 -0.19 -17.08 3.16
CA VAL A 78 -0.66 -16.17 2.09
C VAL A 78 0.18 -14.91 2.07
N GLU A 79 0.16 -14.19 0.95
CA GLU A 79 0.86 -12.91 0.86
C GLU A 79 0.14 -11.83 1.69
N PRO A 80 0.88 -10.90 2.32
CA PRO A 80 0.31 -9.83 3.16
C PRO A 80 -0.77 -9.00 2.46
N ASP A 81 -0.59 -8.71 1.17
CA ASP A 81 -1.49 -7.89 0.35
C ASP A 81 -2.72 -8.67 -0.16
N GLU A 82 -2.65 -10.01 -0.20
CA GLU A 82 -3.80 -10.86 -0.48
C GLU A 82 -4.76 -10.91 0.71
N MET A 83 -4.19 -10.95 1.92
CA MET A 83 -4.98 -11.04 3.15
C MET A 83 -5.48 -9.68 3.64
N PHE A 84 -4.62 -8.67 3.64
CA PHE A 84 -4.90 -7.38 4.28
C PHE A 84 -4.77 -6.23 3.29
N SER A 85 -5.71 -5.30 3.37
CA SER A 85 -5.60 -4.05 2.63
C SER A 85 -4.77 -3.04 3.42
N VAL A 86 -3.86 -2.34 2.75
CA VAL A 86 -3.11 -1.25 3.37
C VAL A 86 -4.09 -0.13 3.74
N PRO A 87 -4.16 0.31 5.01
CA PRO A 87 -4.92 1.49 5.37
C PRO A 87 -4.32 2.66 4.59
N ILE A 88 -5.06 3.18 3.61
CA ILE A 88 -4.66 4.41 2.95
C ILE A 88 -4.77 5.47 4.04
N ALA A 89 -3.64 6.06 4.43
CA ALA A 89 -3.69 7.26 5.23
C ALA A 89 -4.54 8.25 4.43
N THR A 90 -5.78 8.49 4.86
CA THR A 90 -6.76 9.32 4.16
C THR A 90 -6.34 10.79 4.08
N GLU A 91 -5.14 11.12 4.60
CA GLU A 91 -4.47 12.39 4.41
C GLU A 91 -3.53 12.34 3.21
N LEU A 92 -4.03 11.88 2.06
CA LEU A 92 -3.46 12.38 0.81
C LEU A 92 -3.65 13.91 0.86
N PRO A 93 -2.60 14.72 0.60
CA PRO A 93 -2.77 16.15 0.48
C PRO A 93 -3.89 16.39 -0.54
N HIS A 94 -4.83 17.27 -0.21
CA HIS A 94 -5.91 17.63 -1.13
C HIS A 94 -5.24 17.98 -2.47
N PRO A 95 -5.67 17.38 -3.61
CA PRO A 95 -5.07 17.72 -4.89
C PRO A 95 -5.15 19.23 -5.02
N LEU A 96 -4.00 19.88 -5.15
CA LEU A 96 -3.93 21.29 -5.46
C LEU A 96 -4.57 21.45 -6.83
N LEU A 97 -5.87 21.76 -6.85
CA LEU A 97 -6.56 22.18 -8.05
C LEU A 97 -6.02 23.57 -8.39
N LEU A 98 -4.92 23.60 -9.13
CA LEU A 98 -4.40 24.82 -9.73
C LEU A 98 -5.43 25.27 -10.77
N GLN A 99 -6.25 26.26 -10.41
CA GLN A 99 -7.05 27.00 -11.38
C GLN A 99 -6.12 27.90 -12.18
N LEU A 100 -5.47 27.32 -13.19
CA LEU A 100 -4.77 28.09 -14.20
C LEU A 100 -5.84 28.70 -15.12
N PRO A 101 -5.80 30.02 -15.40
CA PRO A 101 -6.66 30.58 -16.44
C PRO A 101 -6.22 29.97 -17.77
N VAL A 102 -7.00 29.02 -18.26
CA VAL A 102 -6.78 28.39 -19.56
C VAL A 102 -7.62 29.16 -20.57
N ASP A 103 -6.97 30.04 -21.33
CA ASP A 103 -7.59 30.68 -22.49
C ASP A 103 -7.40 29.84 -23.77
N ARG A 104 -8.06 30.26 -24.84
CA ARG A 104 -8.07 29.55 -26.13
C ARG A 104 -6.69 29.45 -26.78
N ASP A 105 -5.83 30.44 -26.56
CA ASP A 105 -4.50 30.49 -27.15
C ASP A 105 -3.57 29.51 -26.44
N VAL A 106 -3.69 29.38 -25.11
CA VAL A 106 -3.01 28.35 -24.32
C VAL A 106 -3.40 26.94 -24.78
N LEU A 107 -4.70 26.69 -25.00
CA LEU A 107 -5.16 25.41 -25.53
C LEU A 107 -4.64 25.12 -26.94
N ALA A 108 -4.53 26.14 -27.79
CA ALA A 108 -3.99 26.00 -29.14
C ALA A 108 -2.50 25.61 -29.12
N VAL A 109 -1.71 26.18 -28.21
CA VAL A 109 -0.29 25.83 -28.02
C VAL A 109 -0.15 24.39 -27.52
N ILE A 110 -0.94 23.98 -26.53
CA ILE A 110 -0.91 22.61 -25.99
C ILE A 110 -1.29 21.60 -27.10
N ALA A 111 -2.34 21.90 -27.87
CA ALA A 111 -2.77 21.03 -28.97
C ALA A 111 -1.70 20.94 -30.07
N ALA A 112 -1.05 22.05 -30.42
CA ALA A 112 0.04 22.05 -31.40
C ALA A 112 1.24 21.25 -30.91
N GLN A 113 1.61 21.38 -29.63
CA GLN A 113 2.70 20.62 -29.03
C GLN A 113 2.39 19.12 -28.99
N GLN A 114 1.15 18.74 -28.65
CA GLN A 114 0.71 17.35 -28.67
C GLN A 114 0.77 16.77 -30.09
N HIS A 115 0.33 17.53 -31.09
CA HIS A 115 0.37 17.09 -32.49
C HIS A 115 1.81 16.88 -32.97
N ALA A 116 2.72 17.80 -32.63
CA ALA A 116 4.14 17.70 -32.95
C ALA A 116 4.79 16.50 -32.25
N HIS A 117 4.44 16.24 -30.99
CA HIS A 117 4.91 15.08 -30.24
C HIS A 117 4.49 13.76 -30.90
N ILE A 118 3.20 13.62 -31.21
CA ILE A 118 2.65 12.45 -31.92
C ILE A 118 3.35 12.24 -33.27
N GLN A 119 3.53 13.31 -34.05
CA GLN A 119 4.25 13.23 -35.32
C GLN A 119 5.71 12.81 -35.16
N ALA A 120 6.40 13.33 -34.14
CA ALA A 120 7.77 12.94 -33.83
C ALA A 120 7.87 11.46 -33.42
N GLU A 121 6.94 10.95 -32.60
CA GLU A 121 6.86 9.53 -32.24
C GLU A 121 6.67 8.66 -33.49
N HIS A 122 5.71 9.01 -34.33
CA HIS A 122 5.42 8.25 -35.54
C HIS A 122 6.56 8.26 -36.57
N THR A 123 7.33 9.36 -36.64
CA THR A 123 8.38 9.53 -37.65
C THR A 123 9.74 9.01 -37.19
N PHE A 124 10.09 9.21 -35.91
CA PHE A 124 11.45 8.97 -35.39
C PHE A 124 11.49 8.00 -34.18
N GLY A 125 10.34 7.53 -33.71
CA GLY A 125 10.22 6.67 -32.54
C GLY A 125 10.14 7.44 -31.21
N PRO A 126 9.69 6.77 -30.13
CA PRO A 126 9.34 7.40 -28.84
C PRO A 126 10.52 8.12 -28.16
N GLN A 127 11.75 7.68 -28.38
CA GLN A 127 12.96 8.33 -27.85
C GLN A 127 13.21 9.74 -28.39
N HIS A 128 12.60 10.11 -29.52
CA HIS A 128 12.73 11.45 -30.13
C HIS A 128 11.57 12.38 -29.80
N ALA A 129 10.47 11.86 -29.25
CA ALA A 129 9.32 12.66 -28.89
C ALA A 129 9.39 13.20 -27.46
N ALA A 130 10.22 12.60 -26.60
CA ALA A 130 10.38 13.05 -25.23
C ALA A 130 10.78 14.54 -25.17
N PRO A 131 10.02 15.39 -24.45
CA PRO A 131 10.40 16.79 -24.27
C PRO A 131 11.74 16.86 -23.53
N TRP A 132 12.69 17.64 -24.04
CA TRP A 132 14.05 17.77 -23.50
C TRP A 132 14.12 18.36 -22.07
N TRP A 133 12.99 18.76 -21.50
CA TRP A 133 12.91 19.21 -20.12
C TRP A 133 12.14 18.20 -19.28
N ASN A 134 12.83 17.14 -18.86
CA ASN A 134 12.39 16.28 -17.77
C ASN A 134 13.53 16.16 -16.73
N PRO A 135 13.47 16.90 -15.60
CA PRO A 135 14.55 16.90 -14.61
C PRO A 135 14.59 15.63 -13.75
N ILE A 136 13.75 14.62 -14.02
CA ILE A 136 13.61 13.42 -13.18
C ILE A 136 14.36 12.21 -13.76
N TRP A 137 14.86 12.30 -14.99
CA TRP A 137 15.66 11.24 -15.61
C TRP A 137 16.93 11.82 -16.22
N SER A 138 17.87 12.22 -15.36
CA SER A 138 19.29 12.16 -15.73
C SER A 138 19.76 10.74 -15.46
N PRO A 139 19.97 9.87 -16.48
CA PRO A 139 20.87 8.77 -16.28
C PRO A 139 22.27 9.38 -16.13
N SER A 140 22.87 9.18 -14.97
CA SER A 140 24.27 9.46 -14.74
C SER A 140 25.12 8.86 -15.87
N ASN A 141 26.07 9.68 -16.29
CA ASN A 141 27.06 9.51 -17.36
C ASN A 141 27.76 8.14 -17.40
N PRO A 142 28.53 7.89 -18.46
CA PRO A 142 29.99 7.83 -18.26
C PRO A 142 30.70 9.09 -18.76
#